data_AF-A0A920T4F8-F1
#
_entry.id   AF-A0A920T4F8-F1
#
_cell.length_a   1.000
_cell.length_b   1.000
_cell.length_c   1.000
_cell.angle_alpha   90.00
_cell.angle_beta   90.00
_cell.angle_gamma   90.00
#
_symmetry.space_group_name_H-M   'P 1'
#
loop_
_entity.id
_entity.type
_entity.pdbx_description
1 polymer ?
#
loop_
_entity_poly.entity_id
_entity_poly.type
_entity_poly.pdbx_seq_one_letter_code
_entity_poly.pdbx_strand_id
1 'polypeptide(L)'
;MKVSRVTSLNKDIAYAMASADVRILAPIPGRQAIGIEVPNNERQVVALGDVLSSVEAKRATHPLDVAVGRDINGKSIVMNLSKMPHILIAGATGAGKSSCINSIVTSALMRSPLKLYG
;
A
#
# COMPACT_ATOMS: atom_id res chain seq x y z
N MET A 1 13.20 23.69 -16.09
CA MET A 1 14.33 23.03 -15.40
C MET A 1 14.34 21.55 -15.79
N LYS A 2 15.52 20.93 -16.00
CA LYS A 2 15.60 19.49 -16.32
C LYS A 2 15.24 18.66 -15.06
N VAL A 3 14.31 17.71 -15.19
CA VAL A 3 13.86 16.82 -14.10
C VAL A 3 15.05 16.12 -13.41
N SER A 4 16.09 15.79 -14.18
CA SER A 4 17.34 15.19 -13.69
C SER A 4 18.05 16.00 -12.60
N ARG A 5 17.91 17.34 -12.63
CA ARG A 5 18.55 18.25 -11.66
C ARG A 5 17.82 18.29 -10.32
N VAL A 6 16.53 17.94 -10.29
CA VAL A 6 15.74 17.84 -9.06
C VAL A 6 15.98 16.49 -8.39
N THR A 7 16.04 15.41 -9.17
CA THR A 7 16.41 14.07 -8.65
C THR A 7 17.83 14.03 -8.09
N SER A 8 18.78 14.80 -8.64
CA SER A 8 20.14 14.87 -8.10
C SER A 8 20.24 15.57 -6.75
N LEU A 9 19.29 16.46 -6.43
CA LEU A 9 19.20 17.19 -5.16
C LEU A 9 18.48 16.40 -4.06
N ASN A 10 18.11 15.13 -4.30
CA ASN A 10 17.31 14.36 -3.34
C ASN A 10 17.93 14.33 -1.93
N LYS A 11 19.26 14.17 -1.83
CA LYS A 11 19.97 14.18 -0.54
C LYS A 11 19.89 15.54 0.16
N ASP A 12 20.00 16.63 -0.58
CA ASP A 12 19.95 17.99 -0.02
C ASP A 12 18.52 18.33 0.42
N ILE A 13 17.52 17.89 -0.34
CA ILE A 13 16.10 18.03 0.02
C ILE A 13 15.80 17.20 1.27
N ALA A 14 16.24 15.95 1.31
CA ALA A 14 16.10 15.07 2.49
C ALA A 14 16.73 15.70 3.73
N TYR A 15 17.94 16.24 3.61
CA TYR A 15 18.62 16.97 4.67
C TYR A 15 17.84 18.21 5.13
N ALA A 16 17.40 19.06 4.20
CA ALA A 16 16.64 20.27 4.53
C ALA A 16 15.28 19.96 5.18
N MET A 17 14.68 18.81 4.86
CA MET A 17 13.42 18.34 5.44
C MET A 17 13.61 17.53 6.74
N ALA A 18 14.85 17.40 7.23
CA ALA A 18 15.22 16.58 8.39
C ALA A 18 14.68 15.13 8.30
N SER A 19 14.59 14.59 7.08
CA SER A 19 14.03 13.28 6.81
C SER A 19 15.05 12.40 6.10
N ALA A 20 15.22 11.17 6.59
CA ALA A 20 16.24 10.26 6.07
C ALA A 20 15.93 9.71 4.66
N ASP A 21 14.68 9.81 4.21
CA ASP A 21 14.23 9.17 2.97
C ASP A 21 13.10 9.97 2.33
N VAL A 22 13.41 10.74 1.27
CA VAL A 22 12.43 11.53 0.51
C VAL A 22 12.24 10.90 -0.87
N ARG A 23 10.98 10.74 -1.29
CA ARG A 23 10.63 10.14 -2.59
C ARG A 23 10.10 11.21 -3.55
N ILE A 24 10.84 11.41 -4.64
CA ILE A 24 10.51 12.40 -5.68
C ILE A 24 9.75 11.70 -6.81
N LEU A 25 8.54 12.18 -7.10
CA LEU A 25 7.69 11.76 -8.20
C LEU A 25 7.68 12.85 -9.28
N ALA A 26 8.39 12.63 -10.39
CA ALA A 26 8.48 13.61 -11.46
C ALA A 26 8.42 12.96 -12.85
N PRO A 27 7.60 13.48 -13.79
CA PRO A 27 6.47 14.41 -13.59
C PRO A 27 5.21 13.67 -13.08
N ILE A 28 4.32 14.36 -12.36
CA ILE A 28 3.00 13.81 -12.03
C ILE A 28 2.18 13.68 -13.33
N PRO A 29 1.64 12.49 -13.67
CA PRO A 29 0.83 12.32 -14.88
C PRO A 29 -0.31 13.34 -14.95
N GLY A 30 -0.40 14.08 -16.05
CA GLY A 30 -1.45 15.08 -16.28
C GLY A 30 -1.28 16.41 -15.53
N ARG A 31 -0.17 16.64 -14.80
CA ARG A 31 0.12 17.93 -14.14
C ARG A 31 1.55 18.38 -14.43
N GLN A 32 1.76 19.69 -14.62
CA GLN A 32 3.11 20.28 -14.67
C GLN A 32 3.66 20.49 -13.24
N ALA A 33 3.72 19.42 -12.45
CA ALA A 33 4.13 19.46 -11.05
C ALA A 33 5.05 18.27 -10.72
N ILE A 34 5.88 18.49 -9.70
CA ILE A 34 6.72 17.46 -9.07
C ILE A 34 6.10 17.13 -7.72
N GLY A 35 5.82 15.85 -7.48
CA GLY A 35 5.41 15.34 -6.18
C GLY A 35 6.64 15.05 -5.34
N ILE A 36 6.59 15.41 -4.07
CA ILE A 36 7.61 15.05 -3.08
C ILE A 36 6.88 14.39 -1.92
N GLU A 37 7.14 13.10 -1.71
CA GLU A 37 6.61 12.33 -0.60
C GLU A 37 7.65 12.32 0.53
N VAL A 38 7.25 12.86 1.69
CA VAL A 38 8.06 12.90 2.90
C VAL A 38 7.42 11.95 3.92
N PRO A 39 8.18 11.03 4.52
CA PRO A 39 7.69 10.18 5.59
C PRO A 39 7.13 11.00 6.74
N ASN A 40 5.99 10.58 7.29
CA ASN A 40 5.49 11.16 8.52
C ASN A 40 6.46 10.89 9.68
N ASN A 41 6.64 11.88 10.56
CA ASN A 41 7.45 11.75 11.78
C ASN A 41 6.97 10.58 12.65
N GLU A 42 5.64 10.45 12.79
CA GLU A 42 5.00 9.32 13.45
C GLU A 42 4.29 8.45 12.42
N ARG A 43 4.80 7.23 12.22
CA ARG A 43 4.17 6.26 11.31
C ARG A 43 2.99 5.61 12.02
N GLN A 44 1.81 5.74 11.42
CA GLN A 44 0.62 5.03 11.89
C GLN A 44 0.67 3.58 11.41
N VAL A 45 0.41 2.65 12.35
CA VAL A 45 0.29 1.23 12.03
C VAL A 45 -1.05 0.99 11.33
N VAL A 46 -1.01 0.32 10.19
CA VAL A 46 -2.22 -0.11 9.48
C VAL A 46 -2.60 -1.51 9.96
N ALA A 47 -3.62 -1.60 10.81
CA ALA A 47 -4.14 -2.88 11.26
C ALA A 47 -5.04 -3.52 10.19
N LEU A 48 -4.91 -4.83 10.01
CA LEU A 48 -5.75 -5.59 9.07
C LEU A 48 -7.24 -5.44 9.39
N GLY A 49 -7.61 -5.45 10.68
CA GLY A 49 -8.99 -5.27 11.14
C GLY A 49 -9.60 -3.94 10.71
N ASP A 50 -8.82 -2.86 10.67
CA ASP A 50 -9.30 -1.56 10.19
C ASP A 50 -9.63 -1.61 8.70
N VAL A 51 -8.78 -2.26 7.92
CA VAL A 51 -9.00 -2.39 6.47
C VAL A 51 -10.21 -3.28 6.20
N LEU A 52 -10.38 -4.37 6.94
CA LEU A 52 -11.51 -5.28 6.79
C LEU A 52 -12.85 -4.69 7.28
N SER A 53 -12.82 -3.74 8.22
CA SER A 53 -14.01 -3.03 8.69
C SER A 53 -14.41 -1.82 7.83
N SER A 54 -13.56 -1.44 6.87
CA SER A 54 -13.76 -0.31 5.96
C SER A 54 -14.98 -0.45 5.04
N VAL A 55 -15.43 0.67 4.49
CA VAL A 55 -16.54 0.71 3.52
C VAL A 55 -16.16 -0.05 2.25
N GLU A 56 -14.91 0.06 1.80
CA GLU A 56 -14.35 -0.64 0.66
C GLU A 56 -14.43 -2.16 0.85
N ALA A 57 -14.03 -2.65 2.03
CA ALA A 57 -14.10 -4.07 2.36
C ALA A 57 -15.54 -4.58 2.48
N LYS A 58 -16.48 -3.79 3.00
CA LYS A 58 -17.90 -4.15 3.07
C LYS A 58 -18.57 -4.19 1.69
N ARG A 59 -18.12 -3.37 0.74
CA ARG A 59 -18.61 -3.36 -0.65
C ARG A 59 -18.03 -4.50 -1.49
N ALA A 60 -16.84 -4.97 -1.13
CA ALA A 60 -16.19 -6.10 -1.75
C ALA A 60 -16.87 -7.41 -1.31
N THR A 61 -17.56 -8.10 -2.22
CA THR A 61 -18.39 -9.28 -1.91
C THR A 61 -17.81 -10.58 -2.46
N HIS A 62 -16.75 -10.52 -3.27
CA HIS A 62 -16.15 -11.71 -3.86
C HIS A 62 -15.35 -12.48 -2.79
N PRO A 63 -15.40 -13.82 -2.76
CA PRO A 63 -14.67 -14.62 -1.77
C PRO A 63 -13.14 -14.40 -1.80
N LEU A 64 -12.62 -14.00 -2.97
CA LEU A 64 -11.21 -13.68 -3.19
C LEU A 64 -10.89 -12.17 -3.12
N ASP A 65 -11.78 -11.35 -2.55
CA ASP A 65 -11.45 -9.96 -2.21
C ASP A 65 -10.60 -9.94 -0.93
N VAL A 66 -9.36 -9.48 -1.00
CA VAL A 66 -8.42 -9.50 0.14
C VAL A 66 -7.94 -8.11 0.49
N ALA A 67 -7.81 -7.84 1.80
CA ALA A 67 -7.29 -6.57 2.29
C ALA A 67 -5.77 -6.50 2.12
N VAL A 68 -5.30 -5.34 1.68
CA VAL A 68 -3.88 -5.11 1.34
C VAL A 68 -3.25 -4.09 2.28
N GLY A 69 -3.98 -3.00 2.56
CA GLY A 69 -3.45 -1.89 3.35
C GLY A 69 -4.24 -0.60 3.10
N ARG A 70 -3.54 0.53 3.17
CA ARG A 70 -4.08 1.86 2.89
C ARG A 70 -3.20 2.57 1.87
N ASP A 71 -3.80 3.45 1.07
CA ASP A 71 -3.05 4.35 0.19
C ASP A 71 -2.46 5.55 0.97
N ILE A 72 -1.77 6.43 0.25
CA ILE A 72 -1.16 7.65 0.81
C ILE A 72 -2.17 8.65 1.40
N ASN A 73 -3.46 8.54 1.02
CA ASN A 73 -4.54 9.36 1.56
C ASN A 73 -5.25 8.66 2.73
N GLY A 74 -4.76 7.49 3.16
CA GLY A 74 -5.35 6.70 4.24
C GLY A 74 -6.57 5.87 3.83
N LYS A 75 -6.91 5.83 2.53
CA LYS A 75 -8.05 5.05 2.03
C LYS A 75 -7.72 3.57 2.03
N SER A 76 -8.62 2.75 2.55
CA SER A 76 -8.47 1.29 2.57
C SER A 76 -8.45 0.69 1.17
N ILE A 77 -7.50 -0.20 0.92
CA ILE A 77 -7.31 -0.90 -0.34
C ILE A 77 -7.64 -2.38 -0.17
N VAL A 78 -8.57 -2.82 -1.00
CA VAL A 78 -8.98 -4.22 -1.15
C VAL A 78 -8.74 -4.62 -2.60
N MET A 79 -8.09 -5.76 -2.82
CA MET A 79 -7.82 -6.29 -4.15
C MET A 79 -8.66 -7.55 -4.40
N ASN A 80 -9.07 -7.77 -5.64
CA ASN A 80 -9.74 -9.01 -6.03
C ASN A 80 -8.75 -9.95 -6.71
N LEU A 81 -8.43 -11.07 -6.07
CA LEU A 81 -7.47 -12.04 -6.63
C LEU A 81 -8.00 -12.77 -7.87
N SER A 82 -9.32 -12.84 -8.11
CA SER A 82 -9.84 -13.47 -9.33
C SER A 82 -9.54 -12.65 -10.59
N LYS A 83 -9.36 -11.34 -10.45
CA LYS A 83 -8.91 -10.44 -11.52
C LYS A 83 -7.40 -10.44 -11.71
N MET A 84 -6.67 -11.03 -10.76
CA MET A 84 -5.21 -11.13 -10.72
C MET A 84 -4.83 -12.58 -10.34
N PRO A 85 -5.08 -13.54 -11.24
CA PRO A 85 -5.05 -14.98 -10.90
C PRO A 85 -3.67 -15.47 -10.43
N HIS A 86 -2.62 -14.71 -10.72
CA HIS A 86 -1.26 -14.97 -10.23
C HIS A 86 -0.65 -13.67 -9.71
N ILE A 87 0.03 -13.74 -8.57
CA ILE A 87 0.67 -12.60 -7.91
C ILE A 87 2.10 -12.98 -7.55
N LEU A 88 3.04 -12.06 -7.81
CA LEU A 88 4.43 -12.15 -7.38
C LEU A 88 4.67 -11.21 -6.19
N ILE A 89 5.10 -11.75 -5.05
CA ILE A 89 5.46 -10.97 -3.85
C ILE A 89 6.97 -11.13 -3.61
N ALA A 90 7.74 -10.05 -3.79
CA ALA A 90 9.20 -10.02 -3.66
C ALA A 90 9.68 -8.82 -2.81
N GLY A 91 10.93 -8.88 -2.32
CA GLY A 91 11.50 -7.88 -1.39
C GLY A 91 12.53 -8.48 -0.42
N ALA A 92 13.27 -7.64 0.31
CA ALA A 92 14.29 -8.07 1.29
C ALA A 92 13.68 -8.60 2.62
N THR A 93 14.50 -9.20 3.48
CA THR A 93 14.10 -9.57 4.85
C THR A 93 13.69 -8.32 5.62
N GLY A 94 12.60 -8.41 6.39
CA GLY A 94 12.05 -7.26 7.13
C GLY A 94 11.16 -6.31 6.29
N ALA A 95 11.06 -6.49 4.97
CA ALA A 95 10.22 -5.64 4.11
C ALA A 95 8.70 -5.92 4.19
N GLY A 96 8.27 -6.83 5.06
CA GLY A 96 6.83 -7.11 5.28
C GLY A 96 6.20 -8.17 4.38
N LYS A 97 6.96 -8.92 3.56
CA LYS A 97 6.43 -9.96 2.66
C LYS A 97 5.55 -11.01 3.37
N SER A 98 6.05 -11.60 4.46
CA SER A 98 5.30 -12.63 5.21
C SER A 98 4.02 -12.07 5.85
N SER A 99 4.07 -10.82 6.33
CA SER A 99 2.89 -10.13 6.87
C SER A 99 1.85 -9.86 5.77
N CYS A 100 2.29 -9.49 4.56
CA CYS A 100 1.42 -9.35 3.39
C CYS A 100 0.72 -10.67 3.04
N ILE A 101 1.47 -11.77 2.94
CA ILE A 101 0.90 -13.10 2.67
C ILE A 101 -0.11 -13.50 3.74
N ASN A 102 0.22 -13.32 5.01
CA ASN A 102 -0.70 -13.62 6.11
C ASN A 102 -1.98 -12.77 6.01
N SER A 103 -1.86 -11.49 5.67
CA SER A 103 -3.02 -10.61 5.49
C SER A 103 -3.95 -11.08 4.36
N ILE A 104 -3.37 -11.57 3.26
CA ILE A 104 -4.13 -12.15 2.14
C ILE A 104 -4.86 -13.42 2.58
N VAL A 105 -4.15 -14.37 3.21
CA VAL A 105 -4.71 -15.64 3.68
C VAL A 105 -5.82 -15.41 4.70
N THR A 106 -5.57 -14.59 5.72
CA THR A 106 -6.56 -14.24 6.74
C THR A 106 -7.78 -13.57 6.13
N SER A 107 -7.61 -12.64 5.19
CA SER A 107 -8.74 -12.00 4.50
C SER A 107 -9.60 -13.00 3.74
N ALA A 108 -8.98 -13.94 3.02
CA ALA A 108 -9.69 -14.98 2.28
C ALA A 108 -10.47 -15.91 3.23
N LEU A 109 -9.86 -16.31 4.35
CA LEU A 109 -10.52 -17.13 5.38
C LEU A 109 -11.70 -16.43 6.04
N MET A 110 -11.59 -15.12 6.33
CA MET A 110 -12.68 -14.35 6.94
C MET A 110 -13.89 -14.17 6.01
N ARG A 111 -13.69 -14.26 4.69
CA ARG A 111 -14.74 -14.08 3.67
C ARG A 111 -15.28 -15.36 3.08
N SER A 112 -14.50 -16.43 3.15
CA SER A 112 -14.93 -17.77 2.80
C SER A 112 -15.31 -18.45 4.10
N PRO A 113 -16.53 -18.21 4.64
CA PRO A 113 -16.99 -19.03 5.74
C PRO A 113 -16.89 -20.47 5.23
N LEU A 114 -16.13 -21.28 5.97
CA LEU A 114 -16.18 -22.70 5.79
C LEU A 114 -17.67 -23.05 5.76
N LYS A 115 -18.17 -23.49 4.60
CA LYS A 115 -19.40 -24.27 4.54
C LYS A 115 -19.08 -25.58 5.25
N LEU A 116 -18.91 -25.52 6.56
CA LEU A 116 -19.08 -26.64 7.46
C LEU A 116 -20.58 -26.86 7.56
N TYR A 117 -21.16 -27.29 6.44
CA TYR A 117 -22.33 -28.15 6.45
C TYR A 117 -21.79 -29.58 6.39
N GLY A 118 -22.37 -30.53 7.12
CA GLY A 118 -23.79 -30.58 7.47
C GLY A 118 -24.45 -31.69 6.68
#